data_AF-A0A1I7KGE1-F1
#
_entry.id   AF-A0A1I7KGE1-F1
#
_cell.length_a   1.000
_cell.length_b   1.000
_cell.length_c   1.000
_cell.angle_alpha   90.00
_cell.angle_beta   90.00
_cell.angle_gamma   90.00
#
_symmetry.space_group_name_H-M   'P 1'
#
loop_
_entity.id
_entity.type
_entity.pdbx_description
1 polymer ?
#
loop_
_entity_poly.entity_id
_entity_poly.type
_entity_poly.pdbx_seq_one_letter_code
_entity_poly.pdbx_strand_id
1 'polypeptide(L)'
;MPLPIRVSHEGGIATFDIGFGLLERREVQLCLVQAHPVEIGVIERDGPRPSVVAALTQLFARLPAGHGTALDHLLPGRSPTLVVAPEYALGSQDWEAVDAAVRSCPRTLILVAGFGVASGGGIEAWLDGGEGRHAAWDREGVGPLGDDNRYGAGWCWVHRPGEGTACIVFLKTFLEQAHERQMVRMRRGMSLLRLRLADLDLFPLICAEVVQAEAPGAPTTRERIRAALEADVRDAHPVLVTASLLQDAPANKNWRRAIDRFVNEISATRRVTFVTCNQACCPCHSQEEIDRWRSLSGAFGPFATFPRGLRGSGGGRPISVPGTAEGVLIRGSGPRVAAGPLSFHEPGPATALDLWRIEYTLPLTGVGLGTRRDVDETAEAHELDRLTRRLPVEPSWNAKAGRGARSREAPPRRHGASARGKPSLLAAGWHRRDADRPG
;
A
#
# COMPACT_ATOMS: atom_id res chain seq x y z
N MET A 1 9.35 -24.13 8.94
CA MET A 1 8.93 -24.87 7.73
C MET A 1 8.52 -23.87 6.68
N PRO A 2 8.86 -24.10 5.39
CA PRO A 2 8.35 -23.28 4.29
C PRO A 2 6.85 -23.56 4.08
N LEU A 3 6.09 -22.54 3.62
CA LEU A 3 4.70 -22.74 3.25
C LEU A 3 4.61 -23.61 1.99
N PRO A 4 3.66 -24.55 1.91
CA PRO A 4 3.43 -25.31 0.70
C PRO A 4 2.83 -24.39 -0.38
N ILE A 5 3.61 -24.08 -1.40
CA ILE A 5 3.19 -23.23 -2.51
C ILE A 5 3.48 -23.93 -3.83
N ARG A 6 2.50 -23.93 -4.74
CA ARG A 6 2.68 -24.38 -6.11
C ARG A 6 2.86 -23.16 -7.01
N VAL A 7 3.76 -23.26 -7.98
CA VAL A 7 4.08 -22.15 -8.89
C VAL A 7 3.86 -22.60 -10.32
N SER A 8 3.23 -21.76 -11.13
CA SER A 8 3.16 -21.91 -12.58
C SER A 8 3.50 -20.61 -13.29
N HIS A 9 3.99 -20.70 -14.52
CA HIS A 9 4.38 -19.56 -15.34
C HIS A 9 3.66 -19.62 -16.69
N GLU A 10 2.67 -18.76 -16.91
CA GLU A 10 1.84 -18.76 -18.12
C GLU A 10 1.49 -17.33 -18.54
N GLY A 11 1.57 -17.02 -19.84
CA GLY A 11 1.19 -15.70 -20.37
C GLY A 11 1.99 -14.53 -19.78
N GLY A 12 3.20 -14.78 -19.28
CA GLY A 12 3.98 -13.80 -18.52
C GLY A 12 3.40 -13.51 -17.13
N ILE A 13 2.67 -14.43 -16.52
CA ILE A 13 2.25 -14.34 -15.12
C ILE A 13 2.84 -15.51 -14.36
N ALA A 14 3.53 -15.23 -13.26
CA ALA A 14 3.90 -16.22 -12.27
C ALA A 14 2.78 -16.33 -11.24
N THR A 15 2.08 -17.47 -11.24
CA THR A 15 0.97 -17.73 -10.33
C THR A 15 1.46 -18.60 -9.17
N PHE A 16 1.24 -18.12 -7.95
CA PHE A 16 1.52 -18.83 -6.72
C PHE A 16 0.19 -19.26 -6.09
N ASP A 17 -0.09 -20.56 -6.06
CA ASP A 17 -1.28 -21.12 -5.42
C ASP A 17 -1.06 -21.21 -3.90
N ILE A 18 -1.81 -20.41 -3.15
CA ILE A 18 -1.75 -20.29 -1.69
C ILE A 18 -2.95 -21.04 -1.08
N GLY A 19 -2.67 -22.07 -0.29
CA GLY A 19 -3.69 -23.00 0.24
C GLY A 19 -4.63 -22.44 1.33
N PHE A 20 -4.65 -21.12 1.56
CA PHE A 20 -5.53 -20.47 2.54
C PHE A 20 -6.20 -19.24 1.95
N GLY A 21 -7.29 -18.79 2.57
CA GLY A 21 -8.05 -17.60 2.17
C GLY A 21 -7.68 -16.36 2.98
N LEU A 22 -7.96 -15.18 2.42
CA LEU A 22 -7.82 -13.89 3.11
C LEU A 22 -9.15 -13.28 3.54
N LEU A 23 -10.28 -13.78 3.03
CA LEU A 23 -11.59 -13.19 3.26
C LEU A 23 -12.28 -13.86 4.44
N GLU A 24 -12.63 -13.06 5.44
CA GLU A 24 -13.57 -13.45 6.48
C GLU A 24 -14.88 -12.73 6.25
N ARG A 25 -15.97 -13.48 6.08
CA ARG A 25 -17.29 -12.92 5.78
C ARG A 25 -17.29 -11.96 4.57
N ARG A 26 -16.48 -12.22 3.53
CA ARG A 26 -16.29 -11.34 2.36
C ARG A 26 -15.60 -10.01 2.67
N GLU A 27 -14.88 -9.90 3.78
CA GLU A 27 -14.04 -8.76 4.10
C GLU A 27 -12.58 -9.20 4.28
N VAL A 28 -11.64 -8.32 3.92
CA VAL A 28 -10.23 -8.46 4.32
C VAL A 28 -9.86 -7.29 5.20
N GLN A 29 -9.07 -7.55 6.26
CA GLN A 29 -8.51 -6.45 7.04
C GLN A 29 -7.38 -5.81 6.23
N LEU A 30 -7.58 -4.56 5.79
CA LEU A 30 -6.60 -3.84 4.98
C LEU A 30 -5.85 -2.83 5.85
N CYS A 31 -4.54 -2.78 5.68
CA CYS A 31 -3.64 -1.84 6.33
C CYS A 31 -2.70 -1.19 5.30
N LEU A 32 -2.78 0.13 5.13
CA LEU A 32 -1.93 0.89 4.21
C LEU A 32 -0.87 1.67 4.98
N VAL A 33 0.39 1.51 4.61
CA VAL A 33 1.56 2.17 5.23
C VAL A 33 2.02 3.33 4.37
N GLN A 34 1.36 4.48 4.47
CA GLN A 34 1.77 5.71 3.77
C GLN A 34 3.08 6.25 4.37
N ALA A 35 4.21 5.97 3.72
CA ALA A 35 5.55 6.31 4.21
C ALA A 35 5.97 7.77 3.90
N HIS A 36 7.08 8.23 4.48
CA HIS A 36 7.71 9.50 4.08
C HIS A 36 8.22 9.43 2.64
N PRO A 37 8.24 10.56 1.89
CA PRO A 37 8.96 10.64 0.64
C PRO A 37 10.42 10.23 0.80
N VAL A 38 10.89 9.41 -0.11
CA VAL A 38 12.28 8.92 -0.11
C VAL A 38 13.13 9.77 -1.03
N GLU A 39 14.33 10.12 -0.59
CA GLU A 39 15.29 10.84 -1.42
C GLU A 39 15.85 9.94 -2.53
N ILE A 40 15.97 10.50 -3.74
CA ILE A 40 16.43 9.78 -4.95
C ILE A 40 17.77 9.07 -4.71
N GLY A 41 18.76 9.73 -4.10
CA GLY A 41 20.06 9.11 -3.86
C GLY A 41 20.02 7.90 -2.90
N VAL A 42 18.97 7.78 -2.07
CA VAL A 42 18.76 6.61 -1.21
C VAL A 42 17.98 5.52 -1.96
N ILE A 43 17.15 5.89 -2.94
CA ILE A 43 16.51 4.94 -3.87
C ILE A 43 17.56 4.29 -4.77
N GLU A 44 18.43 5.09 -5.40
CA GLU A 44 19.45 4.63 -6.34
C GLU A 44 20.51 3.72 -5.71
N ARG A 45 20.85 3.98 -4.45
CA ARG A 45 21.80 3.17 -3.68
C ARG A 45 21.14 2.01 -2.93
N ASP A 46 19.83 1.81 -3.09
CA ASP A 46 19.07 0.80 -2.37
C ASP A 46 19.32 0.83 -0.85
N GLY A 47 19.36 2.05 -0.30
CA GLY A 47 19.68 2.28 1.11
C GLY A 47 18.54 1.87 2.05
N PRO A 48 18.76 1.83 3.36
CA PRO A 48 17.77 1.42 4.35
C PRO A 48 16.65 2.45 4.58
N ARG A 49 15.55 2.01 5.18
CA ARG A 49 14.34 2.80 5.51
C ARG A 49 13.95 2.61 6.98
N PRO A 50 14.79 3.05 7.93
CA PRO A 50 14.64 2.71 9.35
C PRO A 50 13.30 3.11 9.96
N SER A 51 12.69 4.22 9.52
CA SER A 51 11.36 4.62 10.01
C SER A 51 10.24 3.68 9.57
N VAL A 52 10.35 3.12 8.35
CA VAL A 52 9.37 2.15 7.83
C VAL A 52 9.61 0.80 8.48
N VAL A 53 10.86 0.36 8.61
CA VAL A 53 11.22 -0.86 9.33
C VAL A 53 10.70 -0.82 10.76
N ALA A 54 10.97 0.26 11.51
CA ALA A 54 10.48 0.42 12.87
C ALA A 54 8.94 0.37 12.94
N ALA A 55 8.25 0.98 11.97
CA ALA A 55 6.79 0.93 11.90
C ALA A 55 6.27 -0.50 11.64
N LEU A 56 6.85 -1.23 10.68
CA LEU A 56 6.48 -2.62 10.38
C LEU A 56 6.80 -3.56 11.55
N THR A 57 7.95 -3.38 12.21
CA THR A 57 8.30 -4.12 13.42
C THR A 57 7.27 -3.88 14.51
N GLN A 58 6.85 -2.65 14.77
CA GLN A 58 5.81 -2.35 15.76
C GLN A 58 4.42 -2.84 15.34
N LEU A 59 4.12 -2.89 14.04
CA LEU A 59 2.89 -3.47 13.52
C LEU A 59 2.81 -4.97 13.77
N PHE A 60 3.90 -5.71 13.59
CA PHE A 60 3.88 -7.17 13.53
C PHE A 60 4.45 -7.87 14.77
N ALA A 61 5.44 -7.27 15.42
CA ALA A 61 6.07 -7.83 16.61
C ALA A 61 5.33 -7.36 17.88
N ARG A 62 5.38 -8.20 18.92
CA ARG A 62 4.81 -7.84 20.22
C ARG A 62 5.51 -6.62 20.79
N LEU A 63 4.73 -5.67 21.28
CA LEU A 63 5.26 -4.51 21.96
C LEU A 63 5.79 -4.91 23.36
N PRO A 64 6.76 -4.15 23.91
CA PRO A 64 7.18 -4.33 25.30
C PRO A 64 5.98 -4.22 26.27
N ALA A 65 6.11 -4.85 27.45
CA ALA A 65 5.09 -4.91 28.51
C ALA A 65 3.87 -5.83 28.27
N GLY A 66 3.98 -6.80 27.37
CA GLY A 66 2.94 -7.84 27.19
C GLY A 66 1.69 -7.36 26.45
N HIS A 67 1.70 -6.13 25.96
CA HIS A 67 0.74 -5.66 24.97
C HIS A 67 0.99 -6.43 23.66
N GLY A 68 -0.08 -6.70 22.91
CA GLY A 68 -0.01 -7.43 21.65
C GLY A 68 0.80 -6.66 20.58
N THR A 69 0.50 -6.94 19.33
CA THR A 69 1.06 -6.17 18.22
C THR A 69 0.27 -4.88 18.03
N ALA A 70 0.83 -3.84 17.38
CA ALA A 70 0.02 -2.67 17.06
C ALA A 70 -1.14 -3.04 16.11
N LEU A 71 -0.99 -4.07 15.27
CA LEU A 71 -2.09 -4.62 14.47
C LEU A 71 -3.24 -5.19 15.32
N ASP A 72 -2.98 -5.83 16.45
CA ASP A 72 -4.04 -6.36 17.32
C ASP A 72 -4.92 -5.23 17.90
N HIS A 73 -4.33 -4.05 18.05
CA HIS A 73 -5.04 -2.86 18.51
C HIS A 73 -5.76 -2.11 17.38
N LEU A 74 -5.21 -2.12 16.18
CA LEU A 74 -5.82 -1.48 14.99
C LEU A 74 -6.91 -2.34 14.37
N LEU A 75 -6.79 -3.66 14.44
CA LEU A 75 -7.65 -4.61 13.76
C LEU A 75 -7.94 -5.73 14.75
N PRO A 76 -8.85 -5.50 15.73
CA PRO A 76 -9.08 -6.42 16.83
C PRO A 76 -9.50 -7.79 16.32
N GLY A 77 -8.95 -8.83 16.94
CA GLY A 77 -9.12 -10.23 16.51
C GLY A 77 -7.91 -10.76 15.75
N ARG A 78 -8.07 -11.94 15.14
CA ARG A 78 -7.00 -12.66 14.42
C ARG A 78 -7.26 -12.79 12.92
N SER A 79 -8.16 -11.98 12.39
CA SER A 79 -8.55 -12.02 10.98
C SER A 79 -7.32 -11.84 10.07
N PRO A 80 -7.25 -12.56 8.94
CA PRO A 80 -6.20 -12.37 7.95
C PRO A 80 -6.10 -10.90 7.53
N THR A 81 -4.86 -10.42 7.40
CA THR A 81 -4.58 -9.01 7.11
C THR A 81 -3.72 -8.86 5.88
N LEU A 82 -4.11 -7.92 5.02
CA LEU A 82 -3.28 -7.44 3.91
C LEU A 82 -2.66 -6.10 4.30
N VAL A 83 -1.33 -6.04 4.27
CA VAL A 83 -0.57 -4.82 4.46
C VAL A 83 0.06 -4.43 3.13
N VAL A 84 -0.11 -3.17 2.73
CA VAL A 84 0.51 -2.62 1.52
C VAL A 84 1.36 -1.41 1.90
N ALA A 85 2.61 -1.40 1.47
CA ALA A 85 3.55 -0.29 1.57
C ALA A 85 3.88 0.27 0.18
N PRO A 86 4.25 1.55 0.05
CA PRO A 86 4.45 2.20 -1.23
C PRO A 86 5.69 1.70 -1.98
N GLU A 87 5.88 2.22 -3.19
CA GLU A 87 7.13 2.01 -3.93
C GLU A 87 8.31 2.59 -3.13
N TYR A 88 9.46 1.92 -3.16
CA TYR A 88 10.68 2.32 -2.44
C TYR A 88 10.53 2.43 -0.90
N ALA A 89 9.52 1.80 -0.31
CA ALA A 89 9.27 1.81 1.12
C ALA A 89 10.38 1.12 1.93
N LEU A 90 11.15 0.22 1.31
CA LEU A 90 12.26 -0.53 1.89
C LEU A 90 13.48 -0.51 0.93
N GLY A 91 14.67 -0.82 1.43
CA GLY A 91 15.83 -1.23 0.63
C GLY A 91 16.28 -2.64 0.98
N SER A 92 17.16 -3.28 0.21
CA SER A 92 17.55 -4.67 0.48
C SER A 92 18.14 -4.90 1.87
N GLN A 93 18.78 -3.89 2.46
CA GLN A 93 19.33 -3.95 3.83
C GLN A 93 18.24 -4.07 4.91
N ASP A 94 17.00 -3.68 4.61
CA ASP A 94 15.89 -3.75 5.55
C ASP A 94 15.26 -5.15 5.62
N TRP A 95 15.58 -6.04 4.67
CA TRP A 95 14.87 -7.30 4.46
C TRP A 95 14.87 -8.18 5.70
N GLU A 96 16.02 -8.39 6.35
CA GLU A 96 16.13 -9.29 7.51
C GLU A 96 15.26 -8.85 8.68
N ALA A 97 15.25 -7.54 8.97
CA ALA A 97 14.45 -6.98 10.06
C ALA A 97 12.94 -7.09 9.77
N VAL A 98 12.53 -6.89 8.52
CA VAL A 98 11.13 -7.03 8.10
C VAL A 98 10.70 -8.50 8.09
N ASP A 99 11.53 -9.40 7.55
CA ASP A 99 11.26 -10.83 7.52
C ASP A 99 11.12 -11.41 8.95
N ALA A 100 11.99 -11.01 9.88
CA ALA A 100 11.88 -11.36 11.29
C ALA A 100 10.58 -10.84 11.91
N ALA A 101 10.20 -9.58 11.63
CA ALA A 101 8.95 -9.01 12.12
C ALA A 101 7.72 -9.76 11.59
N VAL A 102 7.68 -10.06 10.29
CA VAL A 102 6.60 -10.82 9.64
C VAL A 102 6.49 -12.23 10.24
N ARG A 103 7.61 -12.95 10.40
CA ARG A 103 7.62 -14.30 10.99
C ARG A 103 7.18 -14.32 12.45
N SER A 104 7.36 -13.22 13.18
CA SER A 104 6.91 -13.08 14.56
C SER A 104 5.42 -12.72 14.69
N CYS A 105 4.75 -12.43 13.56
CA CYS A 105 3.37 -11.98 13.56
C CYS A 105 2.44 -13.12 14.01
N PRO A 106 1.53 -12.89 14.97
CA PRO A 106 0.65 -13.95 15.48
C PRO A 106 -0.60 -14.18 14.61
N ARG A 107 -0.71 -13.52 13.45
CA ARG A 107 -1.89 -13.56 12.56
C ARG A 107 -1.48 -13.89 11.13
N THR A 108 -2.41 -14.45 10.36
CA THR A 108 -2.24 -14.61 8.91
C THR A 108 -2.05 -13.24 8.27
N LEU A 109 -0.98 -13.10 7.50
CA LEU A 109 -0.54 -11.81 6.98
C LEU A 109 -0.05 -11.97 5.53
N ILE A 110 -0.48 -11.06 4.67
CA ILE A 110 0.23 -10.78 3.42
C ILE A 110 0.77 -9.35 3.49
N LEU A 111 2.07 -9.19 3.29
CA LEU A 111 2.72 -7.89 3.15
C LEU A 111 3.17 -7.73 1.70
N VAL A 112 2.75 -6.65 1.05
CA VAL A 112 3.28 -6.19 -0.24
C VAL A 112 4.06 -4.92 0.01
N ALA A 113 5.35 -4.91 -0.34
CA ALA A 113 6.19 -3.72 -0.19
C ALA A 113 7.07 -3.50 -1.42
N GLY A 114 7.13 -2.25 -1.89
CA GLY A 114 8.11 -1.82 -2.88
C GLY A 114 9.48 -1.59 -2.25
N PHE A 115 10.52 -2.03 -2.95
CA PHE A 115 11.91 -1.88 -2.57
C PHE A 115 12.63 -0.84 -3.44
N GLY A 116 13.84 -0.46 -3.02
CA GLY A 116 14.82 0.33 -3.76
C GLY A 116 15.17 -0.22 -5.14
N VAL A 117 16.12 0.43 -5.79
CA VAL A 117 16.68 -0.06 -7.07
C VAL A 117 17.68 -1.17 -6.77
N ALA A 118 17.18 -2.40 -6.67
CA ALA A 118 17.98 -3.57 -6.32
C ALA A 118 18.89 -4.02 -7.48
N SER A 119 20.07 -4.54 -7.13
CA SER A 119 20.98 -5.16 -8.10
C SER A 119 20.53 -6.58 -8.47
N GLY A 120 20.76 -7.00 -9.71
CA GLY A 120 20.46 -8.36 -10.16
C GLY A 120 21.23 -9.40 -9.33
N GLY A 121 22.53 -9.20 -9.12
CA GLY A 121 23.36 -10.09 -8.29
C GLY A 121 22.91 -10.16 -6.84
N GLY A 122 22.45 -9.03 -6.26
CA GLY A 122 21.88 -8.99 -4.92
C GLY A 122 20.55 -9.76 -4.81
N ILE A 123 19.71 -9.69 -5.84
CA ILE A 123 18.46 -10.48 -5.91
C ILE A 123 18.76 -11.98 -6.02
N GLU A 124 19.72 -12.37 -6.86
CA GLU A 124 20.12 -13.79 -7.00
C GLU A 124 20.73 -14.33 -5.70
N ALA A 125 21.67 -13.60 -5.10
CA ALA A 125 22.23 -13.97 -3.79
C ALA A 125 21.16 -14.07 -2.71
N TRP A 126 20.13 -13.21 -2.76
CA TRP A 126 18.98 -13.32 -1.88
C TRP A 126 18.18 -14.59 -2.15
N LEU A 127 17.86 -14.91 -3.41
CA LEU A 127 17.11 -16.12 -3.78
C LEU A 127 17.82 -17.39 -3.33
N ASP A 128 19.15 -17.41 -3.40
CA ASP A 128 19.96 -18.57 -3.02
C ASP A 128 20.16 -18.70 -1.49
N GLY A 129 19.75 -17.68 -0.73
CA GLY A 129 19.97 -17.61 0.73
C GLY A 129 19.00 -18.42 1.59
N GLY A 130 18.14 -19.28 1.03
CA GLY A 130 17.44 -20.31 1.80
C GLY A 130 16.00 -20.62 1.37
N GLU A 131 15.40 -21.59 2.06
CA GLU A 131 14.04 -22.08 1.79
C GLU A 131 12.97 -21.00 2.03
N GLY A 132 11.92 -21.02 1.21
CA GLY A 132 10.80 -20.08 1.28
C GLY A 132 11.06 -18.73 0.62
N ARG A 133 12.16 -18.58 -0.13
CA ARG A 133 12.43 -17.44 -1.02
C ARG A 133 12.11 -17.85 -2.46
N HIS A 134 11.33 -17.04 -3.16
CA HIS A 134 10.82 -17.37 -4.49
C HIS A 134 10.93 -16.19 -5.44
N ALA A 135 11.16 -16.49 -6.71
CA ALA A 135 11.14 -15.53 -7.81
C ALA A 135 9.78 -15.56 -8.51
N ALA A 136 9.18 -14.40 -8.78
CA ALA A 136 7.97 -14.28 -9.59
C ALA A 136 8.24 -14.40 -11.11
N TRP A 137 9.23 -15.21 -11.50
CA TRP A 137 9.58 -15.54 -12.88
C TRP A 137 10.22 -16.93 -12.92
N ASP A 138 10.24 -17.52 -14.11
CA ASP A 138 10.91 -18.79 -14.34
C ASP A 138 12.44 -18.56 -14.36
N ARG A 139 13.13 -18.92 -13.27
CA ARG A 139 14.58 -18.74 -13.15
C ARG A 139 15.35 -19.55 -14.20
N GLU A 140 14.86 -20.74 -14.55
CA GLU A 140 15.53 -21.62 -15.51
C GLU A 140 15.38 -21.09 -16.94
N GLY A 141 14.17 -20.63 -17.29
CA GLY A 141 13.88 -20.07 -18.61
C GLY A 141 14.47 -18.69 -18.86
N VAL A 142 14.59 -17.84 -17.83
CA VAL A 142 15.11 -16.46 -17.94
C VAL A 142 16.63 -16.42 -17.82
N GLY A 143 17.23 -17.33 -17.04
CA GLY A 143 18.63 -17.26 -16.66
C GLY A 143 18.91 -16.17 -15.61
N PRO A 144 20.20 -15.94 -15.29
CA PRO A 144 20.60 -15.01 -14.23
C PRO A 144 20.27 -13.56 -14.59
N LEU A 145 19.85 -12.78 -13.59
CA LEU A 145 19.54 -11.36 -13.77
C LEU A 145 20.78 -10.49 -14.12
N GLY A 146 22.00 -10.96 -13.84
CA GLY A 146 23.26 -10.26 -14.09
C GLY A 146 23.56 -9.16 -13.06
N ASP A 147 24.80 -9.14 -12.56
CA ASP A 147 25.20 -8.36 -11.38
C ASP A 147 25.05 -6.85 -11.53
N ASP A 148 25.37 -6.34 -12.72
CA ASP A 148 25.33 -4.91 -13.03
C ASP A 148 23.92 -4.40 -13.37
N ASN A 149 22.97 -5.29 -13.65
CA ASN A 149 21.61 -4.88 -13.93
C ASN A 149 20.92 -4.38 -12.66
N ARG A 150 19.97 -3.47 -12.87
CA ARG A 150 19.24 -2.77 -11.81
C ARG A 150 17.75 -2.92 -12.05
N TYR A 151 16.99 -3.18 -11.00
CA TYR A 151 15.58 -3.50 -11.11
C TYR A 151 14.76 -2.72 -10.10
N GLY A 152 13.60 -2.23 -10.53
CA GLY A 152 12.55 -1.81 -9.60
C GLY A 152 11.89 -3.08 -9.10
N ALA A 153 11.99 -3.37 -7.81
CA ALA A 153 11.58 -4.65 -7.26
C ALA A 153 10.61 -4.45 -6.09
N GLY A 154 9.78 -5.47 -5.87
CA GLY A 154 8.90 -5.57 -4.73
C GLY A 154 9.03 -6.96 -4.10
N TRP A 155 8.76 -7.02 -2.81
CA TRP A 155 8.71 -8.28 -2.09
C TRP A 155 7.30 -8.46 -1.53
N CYS A 156 6.81 -9.68 -1.67
CA CYS A 156 5.56 -10.11 -1.09
C CYS A 156 5.82 -11.22 -0.07
N TRP A 157 5.51 -10.97 1.20
CA TRP A 157 5.50 -12.00 2.21
C TRP A 157 4.11 -12.60 2.32
N VAL A 158 4.04 -13.93 2.32
CA VAL A 158 2.84 -14.70 2.61
C VAL A 158 3.14 -15.45 3.91
N HIS A 159 2.41 -15.14 4.98
CA HIS A 159 2.66 -15.66 6.31
C HIS A 159 1.40 -16.28 6.91
N ARG A 160 1.55 -17.50 7.44
CA ARG A 160 0.53 -18.18 8.23
C ARG A 160 1.14 -18.69 9.55
N PRO A 161 0.70 -18.17 10.71
CA PRO A 161 1.24 -18.55 12.01
C PRO A 161 1.15 -20.06 12.23
N GLY A 162 2.23 -20.65 12.73
CA GLY A 162 2.33 -22.09 12.97
C GLY A 162 2.60 -22.96 11.73
N GLU A 163 2.45 -22.43 10.51
CA GLU A 163 2.71 -23.17 9.27
C GLU A 163 4.00 -22.71 8.60
N GLY A 164 4.17 -21.41 8.36
CA GLY A 164 5.38 -20.89 7.76
C GLY A 164 5.25 -19.49 7.16
N THR A 165 6.33 -19.05 6.52
CA THR A 165 6.39 -17.81 5.74
C THR A 165 7.10 -18.10 4.43
N ALA A 166 6.52 -17.62 3.34
CA ALA A 166 7.17 -17.52 2.04
C ALA A 166 7.36 -16.04 1.69
N CYS A 167 8.44 -15.75 0.97
CA CYS A 167 8.78 -14.42 0.51
C CYS A 167 9.03 -14.49 -1.00
N ILE A 168 8.29 -13.71 -1.77
CA ILE A 168 8.29 -13.73 -3.22
C ILE A 168 8.80 -12.38 -3.71
N VAL A 169 9.93 -12.37 -4.42
CA VAL A 169 10.41 -11.18 -5.13
C VAL A 169 9.72 -11.08 -6.49
N PHE A 170 9.28 -9.88 -6.85
CA PHE A 170 8.72 -9.59 -8.17
C PHE A 170 9.33 -8.30 -8.72
N LEU A 171 9.47 -8.23 -10.05
CA LEU A 171 10.20 -7.17 -10.73
C LEU A 171 9.24 -6.36 -11.59
N LYS A 172 9.35 -5.03 -11.49
CA LYS A 172 8.53 -4.09 -12.25
C LYS A 172 8.68 -4.33 -13.75
N THR A 173 7.58 -4.68 -14.40
CA THR A 173 7.57 -5.09 -15.82
C THR A 173 7.50 -3.91 -16.78
N PHE A 174 7.09 -2.74 -16.30
CA PHE A 174 7.01 -1.50 -17.07
C PHE A 174 7.74 -0.35 -16.38
N LEU A 175 8.62 0.32 -17.12
CA LEU A 175 9.39 1.45 -16.62
C LEU A 175 8.87 2.77 -17.20
N GLU A 176 8.67 3.78 -16.35
CA GLU A 176 8.29 5.13 -16.77
C GLU A 176 9.47 5.82 -17.44
N GLN A 177 9.41 5.94 -18.76
CA GLN A 177 10.56 6.27 -19.60
C GLN A 177 11.20 7.65 -19.34
N ALA A 178 10.50 8.60 -18.70
CA ALA A 178 11.02 9.95 -18.47
C ALA A 178 11.93 10.05 -17.24
N HIS A 179 11.55 9.44 -16.12
CA HIS A 179 12.31 9.51 -14.86
C HIS A 179 13.27 8.31 -14.68
N GLU A 180 12.82 7.10 -14.97
CA GLU A 180 13.59 5.87 -14.65
C GLU A 180 14.70 5.58 -15.67
N ARG A 181 14.65 6.17 -16.87
CA ARG A 181 15.76 6.06 -17.84
C ARG A 181 17.00 6.85 -17.42
N GLN A 182 16.79 7.94 -16.68
CA GLN A 182 17.88 8.79 -16.19
C GLN A 182 18.51 8.18 -14.93
N MET A 183 17.71 7.47 -14.13
CA MET A 183 18.16 6.73 -12.95
C MET A 183 18.63 5.31 -13.36
N VAL A 184 19.95 5.14 -13.51
CA VAL A 184 20.63 3.83 -13.30
C VAL A 184 20.30 2.67 -14.27
N ARG A 185 20.02 2.91 -15.57
CA ARG A 185 19.87 1.85 -16.61
C ARG A 185 18.99 0.67 -16.16
N MET A 186 17.86 0.95 -15.53
CA MET A 186 16.96 -0.08 -15.01
C MET A 186 16.48 -1.04 -16.11
N ARG A 187 16.38 -2.31 -15.75
CA ARG A 187 15.82 -3.40 -16.54
C ARG A 187 14.39 -3.70 -16.10
N ARG A 188 13.61 -4.24 -17.04
CA ARG A 188 12.23 -4.66 -16.81
C ARG A 188 12.20 -6.10 -16.31
N GLY A 189 11.29 -6.38 -15.41
CA GLY A 189 10.82 -7.74 -15.14
C GLY A 189 10.09 -8.32 -16.35
N MET A 190 10.03 -9.65 -16.42
CA MET A 190 9.36 -10.37 -17.51
C MET A 190 7.95 -10.82 -17.14
N SER A 191 7.69 -11.04 -15.84
CA SER A 191 6.46 -11.64 -15.36
C SER A 191 5.77 -10.80 -14.28
N LEU A 192 4.44 -10.80 -14.30
CA LEU A 192 3.62 -10.26 -13.22
C LEU A 192 3.44 -11.32 -12.14
N LEU A 193 3.30 -10.89 -10.89
CA LEU A 193 2.96 -11.77 -9.77
C LEU A 193 1.44 -11.90 -9.63
N ARG A 194 0.95 -13.14 -9.53
CA ARG A 194 -0.40 -13.48 -9.08
C ARG A 194 -0.31 -14.38 -7.86
N LEU A 195 -0.99 -14.02 -6.78
CA LEU A 195 -1.26 -14.92 -5.66
C LEU A 195 -2.70 -15.42 -5.82
N ARG A 196 -2.86 -16.70 -6.12
CA ARG A 196 -4.17 -17.36 -6.15
C ARG A 196 -4.45 -17.93 -4.78
N LEU A 197 -5.29 -17.26 -4.01
CA LEU A 197 -5.74 -17.74 -2.69
C LEU A 197 -6.99 -18.59 -2.81
N ALA A 198 -7.36 -19.26 -1.72
CA ALA A 198 -8.57 -20.09 -1.67
C ALA A 198 -9.88 -19.32 -1.90
N ASP A 199 -9.88 -17.99 -1.78
CA ASP A 199 -11.08 -17.15 -1.87
C ASP A 199 -10.90 -15.82 -2.62
N LEU A 200 -9.70 -15.54 -3.14
CA LEU A 200 -9.32 -14.25 -3.74
C LEU A 200 -8.15 -14.45 -4.72
N ASP A 201 -8.12 -13.69 -5.82
CA ASP A 201 -6.89 -13.47 -6.59
C ASP A 201 -6.27 -12.11 -6.26
N LEU A 202 -5.00 -12.10 -5.91
CA LEU A 202 -4.25 -10.88 -5.59
C LEU A 202 -3.14 -10.63 -6.64
N PHE A 203 -3.14 -9.44 -7.24
CA PHE A 203 -2.10 -8.96 -8.16
C PHE A 203 -1.35 -7.76 -7.57
N PRO A 204 -0.12 -7.96 -7.06
CA PRO A 204 0.75 -6.88 -6.63
C PRO A 204 1.42 -6.18 -7.81
N LEU A 205 1.26 -4.86 -7.91
CA LEU A 205 1.84 -3.99 -8.94
C LEU A 205 2.70 -2.88 -8.34
N ILE A 206 3.59 -2.32 -9.17
CA ILE A 206 4.47 -1.20 -8.83
C ILE A 206 4.22 -0.04 -9.80
N CYS A 207 3.73 1.08 -9.25
CA CYS A 207 3.63 2.40 -9.85
C CYS A 207 3.34 2.44 -11.36
N ALA A 208 4.38 2.56 -12.20
CA ALA A 208 4.25 2.73 -13.65
C ALA A 208 3.50 1.59 -14.35
N GLU A 209 3.44 0.39 -13.76
CA GLU A 209 2.64 -0.73 -14.27
C GLU A 209 1.14 -0.41 -14.33
N VAL A 210 0.68 0.52 -13.51
CA VAL A 210 -0.72 0.95 -13.45
C VAL A 210 -1.05 1.94 -14.56
N VAL A 211 -0.12 2.84 -14.88
CA VAL A 211 -0.33 3.95 -15.83
C VAL A 211 0.28 3.69 -17.21
N GLN A 212 0.60 2.43 -17.52
CA GLN A 212 1.15 2.03 -18.81
C GLN A 212 0.23 2.45 -19.96
N ALA A 213 0.77 3.27 -20.86
CA ALA A 213 0.10 3.62 -22.11
C ALA A 213 0.06 2.40 -23.06
N GLU A 214 -1.01 2.31 -23.84
CA GLU A 214 -1.14 1.33 -24.91
C GLU A 214 -0.07 1.60 -25.98
N ALA A 215 0.66 0.56 -26.36
CA ALA A 215 1.67 0.62 -27.41
C ALA A 215 1.43 -0.53 -28.40
N PRO A 216 1.58 -0.31 -29.71
CA PRO A 216 1.43 -1.38 -30.69
C PRO A 216 2.40 -2.53 -30.42
N GLY A 217 1.88 -3.77 -30.44
CA GLY A 217 2.70 -4.99 -30.45
C GLY A 217 3.11 -5.55 -29.09
N ALA A 218 2.69 -4.97 -27.95
CA ALA A 218 2.92 -5.57 -26.64
C ALA A 218 1.70 -5.37 -25.72
N PRO A 219 1.22 -6.43 -25.04
CA PRO A 219 0.08 -6.31 -24.13
C PRO A 219 0.48 -5.49 -22.90
N THR A 220 -0.42 -4.61 -22.48
CA THR A 220 -0.32 -3.85 -21.23
C THR A 220 -0.45 -4.77 -20.01
N THR A 221 0.02 -4.32 -18.83
CA THR A 221 -0.19 -5.03 -17.55
C THR A 221 -1.65 -5.44 -17.36
N ARG A 222 -2.58 -4.53 -17.64
CA ARG A 222 -4.02 -4.77 -17.55
C ARG A 222 -4.49 -5.88 -18.49
N GLU A 223 -4.05 -5.87 -19.74
CA GLU A 223 -4.42 -6.90 -20.74
C GLU A 223 -3.87 -8.28 -20.36
N ARG A 224 -2.66 -8.34 -19.81
CA ARG A 224 -2.07 -9.58 -19.30
C ARG A 224 -2.88 -10.16 -18.13
N ILE A 225 -3.25 -9.31 -17.16
CA ILE A 225 -4.11 -9.72 -16.04
C ILE A 225 -5.47 -10.21 -16.55
N ARG A 226 -6.11 -9.47 -17.45
CA ARG A 226 -7.40 -9.86 -18.03
C ARG A 226 -7.32 -11.23 -18.70
N ALA A 227 -6.34 -11.43 -19.57
CA ALA A 227 -6.14 -12.70 -20.27
C ALA A 227 -5.94 -13.88 -19.31
N ALA A 228 -5.19 -13.67 -18.22
CA ALA A 228 -4.97 -14.72 -17.22
C ALA A 228 -6.19 -15.01 -16.35
N LEU A 229 -7.07 -14.02 -16.14
CA LEU A 229 -8.35 -14.21 -15.46
C LEU A 229 -9.37 -14.91 -16.37
N GLU A 230 -9.39 -14.58 -17.66
CA GLU A 230 -10.26 -15.21 -18.67
C GLU A 230 -9.88 -16.67 -18.94
N ALA A 231 -8.57 -16.99 -18.94
CA ALA A 231 -8.07 -18.35 -19.08
C ALA A 231 -8.35 -19.22 -17.83
N ASP A 232 -8.56 -18.60 -16.67
CA ASP A 232 -8.83 -19.33 -15.43
C ASP A 232 -10.34 -19.58 -15.26
N VAL A 233 -10.78 -20.72 -15.78
CA VAL A 233 -12.17 -21.16 -15.73
C VAL A 233 -12.61 -21.61 -14.32
N ARG A 234 -11.68 -21.68 -13.36
CA ARG A 234 -11.93 -22.10 -11.98
C ARG A 234 -12.35 -20.89 -11.14
N ASP A 235 -13.49 -21.05 -10.46
CA ASP A 235 -14.09 -20.17 -9.44
C ASP A 235 -14.07 -18.66 -9.68
N ALA A 236 -15.25 -18.04 -9.60
CA ALA A 236 -15.45 -16.59 -9.71
C ALA A 236 -15.00 -15.85 -8.42
N HIS A 237 -13.78 -16.09 -7.94
CA HIS A 237 -13.22 -15.37 -6.81
C HIS A 237 -13.19 -13.86 -7.11
N PRO A 238 -13.36 -12.98 -6.11
CA PRO A 238 -13.00 -11.58 -6.29
C PRO A 238 -11.54 -11.42 -6.72
N VAL A 239 -11.23 -10.28 -7.33
CA VAL A 239 -9.88 -9.88 -7.74
C VAL A 239 -9.52 -8.64 -6.94
N LEU A 240 -8.37 -8.69 -6.28
CA LEU A 240 -7.74 -7.56 -5.62
C LEU A 240 -6.46 -7.21 -6.35
N VAL A 241 -6.40 -6.02 -6.91
CA VAL A 241 -5.15 -5.47 -7.45
C VAL A 241 -4.60 -4.51 -6.40
N THR A 242 -3.31 -4.63 -6.07
CA THR A 242 -2.62 -3.67 -5.21
C THR A 242 -1.58 -2.92 -6.01
N ALA A 243 -1.35 -1.65 -5.70
CA ALA A 243 -0.28 -0.88 -6.32
C ALA A 243 0.53 -0.12 -5.28
N SER A 244 1.83 -0.42 -5.26
CA SER A 244 2.85 0.30 -4.50
C SER A 244 3.28 1.50 -5.34
N LEU A 245 2.95 2.72 -4.90
CA LEU A 245 3.10 3.94 -5.69
C LEU A 245 4.22 4.85 -5.17
N LEU A 246 4.84 5.57 -6.09
CA LEU A 246 5.60 6.80 -5.84
C LEU A 246 4.91 7.95 -6.58
N GLN A 247 4.56 9.01 -5.86
CA GLN A 247 4.15 10.26 -6.48
C GLN A 247 4.91 11.42 -5.84
N ASP A 248 5.63 12.16 -6.68
CA ASP A 248 6.33 13.40 -6.34
C ASP A 248 5.44 14.65 -6.51
N ALA A 249 4.37 14.52 -7.30
CA ALA A 249 3.37 15.55 -7.56
C ALA A 249 1.94 15.08 -7.20
N PRO A 250 1.00 16.02 -6.97
CA PRO A 250 -0.41 15.67 -6.79
C PRO A 250 -0.94 14.83 -7.96
N ALA A 251 -1.86 13.90 -7.66
CA ALA A 251 -2.39 12.99 -8.66
C ALA A 251 -2.95 13.71 -9.89
N ASN A 252 -2.40 13.36 -11.05
CA ASN A 252 -2.86 13.85 -12.34
C ASN A 252 -4.05 13.03 -12.87
N LYS A 253 -4.59 13.43 -14.02
CA LYS A 253 -5.74 12.76 -14.67
C LYS A 253 -5.44 11.33 -15.13
N ASN A 254 -4.17 10.96 -15.33
CA ASN A 254 -3.79 9.62 -15.78
C ASN A 254 -4.05 8.57 -14.72
N TRP A 255 -3.82 8.91 -13.44
CA TRP A 255 -4.13 8.00 -12.34
C TRP A 255 -5.63 7.68 -12.24
N ARG A 256 -6.50 8.68 -12.43
CA ARG A 256 -7.96 8.46 -12.44
C ARG A 256 -8.38 7.51 -13.56
N ARG A 257 -7.84 7.74 -14.76
CA ARG A 257 -8.08 6.86 -15.92
C ARG A 257 -7.57 5.45 -15.69
N ALA A 258 -6.39 5.32 -15.10
CA ALA A 258 -5.82 4.01 -14.80
C ALA A 258 -6.66 3.26 -13.77
N ILE A 259 -7.05 3.91 -12.66
CA ILE A 259 -7.94 3.33 -11.65
C ILE A 259 -9.24 2.84 -12.28
N ASP A 260 -9.89 3.68 -13.08
CA ASP A 260 -11.12 3.36 -13.82
C ASP A 260 -10.95 2.09 -14.67
N ARG A 261 -9.92 2.07 -15.52
CA ARG A 261 -9.62 0.91 -16.38
C ARG A 261 -9.37 -0.37 -15.58
N PHE A 262 -8.68 -0.27 -14.44
CA PHE A 262 -8.44 -1.46 -13.61
C PHE A 262 -9.74 -1.99 -13.00
N VAL A 263 -10.60 -1.13 -12.42
CA VAL A 263 -11.81 -1.62 -11.75
C VAL A 263 -12.90 -2.07 -12.72
N ASN A 264 -12.90 -1.58 -13.97
CA ASN A 264 -13.96 -1.86 -14.95
C ASN A 264 -13.54 -2.80 -16.10
N GLU A 265 -12.26 -2.92 -16.45
CA GLU A 265 -11.85 -3.59 -17.70
C GLU A 265 -10.97 -4.83 -17.52
N ILE A 266 -10.51 -5.15 -16.30
CA ILE A 266 -9.68 -6.36 -16.10
C ILE A 266 -10.51 -7.64 -15.96
N SER A 267 -11.81 -7.51 -15.67
CA SER A 267 -12.75 -8.64 -15.66
C SER A 267 -14.19 -8.13 -15.81
N ALA A 268 -14.95 -8.79 -16.68
CA ALA A 268 -16.38 -8.54 -16.83
C ALA A 268 -17.26 -9.40 -15.89
N THR A 269 -16.70 -10.50 -15.38
CA THR A 269 -17.44 -11.54 -14.65
C THR A 269 -17.08 -11.61 -13.17
N ARG A 270 -15.96 -11.00 -12.78
CA ARG A 270 -15.43 -11.03 -11.41
C ARG A 270 -15.41 -9.63 -10.84
N ARG A 271 -15.72 -9.52 -9.56
CA ARG A 271 -15.60 -8.25 -8.84
C ARG A 271 -14.14 -7.86 -8.70
N VAL A 272 -13.81 -6.66 -9.13
CA VAL A 272 -12.46 -6.10 -9.01
C VAL A 272 -12.44 -5.01 -7.94
N THR A 273 -11.44 -5.06 -7.08
CA THR A 273 -11.11 -3.98 -6.15
C THR A 273 -9.66 -3.59 -6.37
N PHE A 274 -9.40 -2.29 -6.42
CA PHE A 274 -8.06 -1.75 -6.63
C PHE A 274 -7.62 -0.98 -5.39
N VAL A 275 -6.50 -1.37 -4.80
CA VAL A 275 -5.93 -0.74 -3.61
C VAL A 275 -4.60 -0.12 -3.98
N THR A 276 -4.39 1.11 -3.58
CA THR A 276 -3.18 1.88 -3.85
C THR A 276 -2.57 2.32 -2.52
N CYS A 277 -1.26 2.21 -2.40
CA CYS A 277 -0.52 2.78 -1.28
C CYS A 277 0.58 3.68 -1.84
N ASN A 278 0.54 4.97 -1.48
CA ASN A 278 1.51 5.96 -1.95
C ASN A 278 2.39 6.45 -0.79
N GLN A 279 3.55 7.00 -1.14
CA GLN A 279 4.30 7.86 -0.22
C GLN A 279 3.47 9.12 0.10
N ALA A 280 3.71 9.71 1.27
CA ALA A 280 2.99 10.89 1.74
C ALA A 280 3.25 12.11 0.83
N CYS A 281 2.21 12.60 0.14
CA CYS A 281 2.30 13.79 -0.71
C CYS A 281 1.70 15.01 0.00
N CYS A 282 2.57 15.86 0.54
CA CYS A 282 2.21 17.02 1.38
C CYS A 282 1.85 18.34 0.67
N PRO A 283 2.29 18.64 -0.57
CA PRO A 283 1.91 19.87 -1.26
C PRO A 283 0.40 19.93 -1.52
N CYS A 284 -0.23 21.02 -1.10
CA CYS A 284 -1.62 21.30 -1.43
C CYS A 284 -1.74 21.90 -2.82
N HIS A 285 -2.87 21.65 -3.48
CA HIS A 285 -3.18 22.24 -4.78
C HIS A 285 -4.33 23.26 -4.66
N SER A 286 -4.19 24.42 -5.29
CA SER A 286 -5.20 25.49 -5.21
C SER A 286 -6.56 25.04 -5.76
N GLN A 287 -6.58 24.18 -6.78
CA GLN A 287 -7.81 23.58 -7.33
C GLN A 287 -8.27 22.36 -6.53
N GLU A 288 -9.52 22.39 -6.04
CA GLU A 288 -10.14 21.33 -5.22
C GLU A 288 -10.12 19.99 -5.92
N GLU A 289 -10.44 20.00 -7.21
CA GLU A 289 -10.52 18.81 -8.02
C GLU A 289 -9.21 18.03 -8.05
N ILE A 290 -8.06 18.70 -7.99
CA ILE A 290 -6.74 18.05 -7.97
C ILE A 290 -6.36 17.71 -6.53
N ASP A 291 -6.54 18.64 -5.59
CA ASP A 291 -6.14 18.48 -4.20
C ASP A 291 -6.85 17.32 -3.49
N ARG A 292 -8.11 17.06 -3.87
CA ARG A 292 -8.87 15.95 -3.29
C ARG A 292 -8.29 14.57 -3.61
N TRP A 293 -7.47 14.47 -4.66
CA TRP A 293 -6.74 13.27 -5.09
C TRP A 293 -5.25 13.30 -4.71
N ARG A 294 -4.77 14.30 -3.94
CA ARG A 294 -3.31 14.54 -3.73
C ARG A 294 -2.55 13.34 -3.15
N SER A 295 -3.19 12.56 -2.27
CA SER A 295 -2.68 11.25 -1.87
C SER A 295 -3.58 10.19 -2.49
N LEU A 296 -2.99 9.31 -3.30
CA LEU A 296 -3.71 8.18 -3.86
C LEU A 296 -3.85 7.00 -2.90
N SER A 297 -3.36 7.06 -1.66
CA SER A 297 -3.49 5.91 -0.75
C SER A 297 -4.97 5.63 -0.43
N GLY A 298 -5.49 4.49 -0.88
CA GLY A 298 -6.92 4.20 -0.81
C GLY A 298 -7.36 2.89 -1.46
N ALA A 299 -8.67 2.71 -1.54
CA ALA A 299 -9.33 1.58 -2.20
C ALA A 299 -10.38 2.08 -3.18
N PHE A 300 -10.54 1.37 -4.31
CA PHE A 300 -11.45 1.71 -5.40
C PHE A 300 -12.21 0.48 -5.90
N GLY A 301 -13.44 0.69 -6.35
CA GLY A 301 -14.30 -0.31 -6.98
C GLY A 301 -15.15 0.31 -8.09
N PRO A 302 -15.85 -0.52 -8.88
CA PRO A 302 -16.65 -0.06 -10.00
C PRO A 302 -17.88 0.72 -9.53
N PHE A 303 -18.23 1.79 -10.25
CA PHE A 303 -19.39 2.64 -9.93
C PHE A 303 -20.71 1.85 -9.91
N ALA A 304 -20.85 0.87 -10.80
CA ALA A 304 -22.02 0.00 -10.88
C ALA A 304 -22.28 -0.76 -9.57
N THR A 305 -21.23 -1.05 -8.78
CA THR A 305 -21.39 -1.62 -7.44
C THR A 305 -21.84 -0.55 -6.46
N PHE A 306 -21.36 0.69 -6.54
CA PHE A 306 -21.68 1.74 -5.55
C PHE A 306 -22.45 2.93 -6.17
N PRO A 307 -23.63 2.73 -6.78
CA PRO A 307 -24.29 3.76 -7.58
C PRO A 307 -24.80 4.96 -6.76
N ARG A 308 -24.89 4.82 -5.43
CA ARG A 308 -25.27 5.90 -4.50
C ARG A 308 -24.05 6.62 -3.90
N GLY A 309 -22.86 6.32 -4.40
CA GLY A 309 -21.59 6.78 -3.84
C GLY A 309 -21.24 6.04 -2.54
N LEU A 310 -20.04 6.32 -2.05
CA LEU A 310 -19.52 5.74 -0.80
C LEU A 310 -19.75 6.67 0.39
N ARG A 311 -19.96 6.08 1.57
CA ARG A 311 -19.95 6.87 2.81
C ARG A 311 -18.51 7.19 3.19
N GLY A 312 -18.28 8.44 3.61
CA GLY A 312 -17.04 8.80 4.26
C GLY A 312 -16.95 8.17 5.65
N SER A 313 -15.74 7.79 6.05
CA SER A 313 -15.40 7.49 7.44
C SER A 313 -14.59 8.66 8.01
N GLY A 314 -14.35 8.67 9.33
CA GLY A 314 -13.50 9.69 9.94
C GLY A 314 -12.10 9.74 9.30
N GLY A 315 -11.56 8.57 8.90
CA GLY A 315 -10.22 8.46 8.32
C GLY A 315 -10.19 8.48 6.79
N GLY A 316 -11.33 8.16 6.17
CA GLY A 316 -11.49 7.98 4.73
C GLY A 316 -12.34 9.05 4.07
N ARG A 317 -11.84 9.61 2.97
CA ARG A 317 -12.56 10.53 2.09
C ARG A 317 -13.17 9.74 0.92
N PRO A 318 -14.49 9.80 0.70
CA PRO A 318 -15.08 9.23 -0.48
C PRO A 318 -14.67 10.04 -1.71
N ILE A 319 -14.41 9.35 -2.81
CA ILE A 319 -14.04 9.95 -4.07
C ILE A 319 -14.71 9.22 -5.22
N SER A 320 -15.09 9.98 -6.24
CA SER A 320 -15.77 9.45 -7.41
C SER A 320 -15.03 9.89 -8.67
N VAL A 321 -14.82 8.95 -9.57
CA VAL A 321 -14.56 9.22 -10.98
C VAL A 321 -15.94 9.18 -11.66
N PRO A 322 -16.44 10.30 -12.18
CA PRO A 322 -17.83 10.40 -12.64
C PRO A 322 -18.24 9.24 -13.55
N GLY A 323 -19.29 8.53 -13.14
CA GLY A 323 -19.92 7.44 -13.89
C GLY A 323 -19.11 6.16 -14.05
N THR A 324 -17.96 6.03 -13.39
CA THR A 324 -16.99 4.96 -13.70
C THR A 324 -16.45 4.23 -12.48
N ALA A 325 -15.89 4.95 -11.50
CA ALA A 325 -15.29 4.33 -10.32
C ALA A 325 -15.62 5.10 -9.04
N GLU A 326 -15.75 4.38 -7.94
CA GLU A 326 -15.91 4.91 -6.58
C GLU A 326 -14.76 4.46 -5.71
N GLY A 327 -14.33 5.28 -4.76
CA GLY A 327 -13.26 4.90 -3.84
C GLY A 327 -13.25 5.66 -2.52
N VAL A 328 -12.40 5.18 -1.62
CA VAL A 328 -12.10 5.82 -0.34
C VAL A 328 -10.60 6.05 -0.25
N LEU A 329 -10.20 7.31 -0.13
CA LEU A 329 -8.81 7.72 0.07
C LEU A 329 -8.55 8.03 1.53
N ILE A 330 -7.33 7.80 2.02
CA ILE A 330 -6.89 8.28 3.32
C ILE A 330 -6.97 9.82 3.34
N ARG A 331 -7.71 10.40 4.29
CA ARG A 331 -7.93 11.87 4.37
C ARG A 331 -6.63 12.66 4.51
N GLY A 332 -5.73 12.16 5.34
CA GLY A 332 -4.51 12.87 5.65
C GLY A 332 -3.35 12.50 4.73
N SER A 333 -2.65 13.54 4.27
CA SER A 333 -1.55 13.45 3.32
C SER A 333 -0.19 13.20 3.95
N GLY A 334 -0.08 13.28 5.29
CA GLY A 334 1.16 13.02 6.01
C GLY A 334 1.41 11.53 6.25
N PRO A 335 2.67 11.12 6.53
CA PRO A 335 3.05 9.74 6.77
C PRO A 335 2.25 9.10 7.91
N ARG A 336 1.67 7.93 7.64
CA ARG A 336 0.77 7.24 8.58
C ARG A 336 0.50 5.80 8.17
N VAL A 337 -0.01 5.04 9.11
CA VAL A 337 -0.72 3.79 8.88
C VAL A 337 -2.21 4.08 8.94
N ALA A 338 -2.99 3.51 8.01
CA ALA A 338 -4.45 3.52 8.04
C ALA A 338 -4.97 2.08 7.91
N ALA A 339 -5.90 1.68 8.75
CA ALA A 339 -6.40 0.31 8.79
C ALA A 339 -7.92 0.21 8.97
N GLY A 340 -8.48 -0.86 8.44
CA GLY A 340 -9.88 -1.26 8.64
C GLY A 340 -10.38 -2.24 7.57
N PRO A 341 -11.63 -2.71 7.68
CA PRO A 341 -12.18 -3.74 6.79
C PRO A 341 -12.43 -3.20 5.37
N LEU A 342 -11.94 -3.95 4.38
CA LEU A 342 -12.22 -3.78 2.95
C LEU A 342 -13.25 -4.84 2.52
N SER A 343 -14.39 -4.39 2.02
CA SER A 343 -15.56 -5.22 1.74
C SER A 343 -15.67 -5.63 0.28
N PHE A 344 -15.99 -6.92 0.10
CA PHE A 344 -16.36 -7.54 -1.18
C PHE A 344 -17.85 -7.89 -1.25
N HIS A 345 -18.69 -7.38 -0.33
CA HIS A 345 -20.13 -7.62 -0.31
C HIS A 345 -20.88 -6.92 -1.43
N GLU A 346 -21.88 -7.58 -2.02
CA GLU A 346 -22.88 -6.87 -2.81
C GLU A 346 -23.57 -5.82 -1.93
N PRO A 347 -23.57 -4.55 -2.35
CA PRO A 347 -24.28 -3.53 -1.63
C PRO A 347 -25.78 -3.77 -1.76
N GLY A 348 -26.42 -3.85 -0.62
CA GLY A 348 -27.84 -4.03 -0.44
C GLY A 348 -28.40 -2.91 0.42
N PRO A 349 -29.71 -2.92 0.71
CA PRO A 349 -30.33 -1.90 1.55
C PRO A 349 -29.73 -1.81 2.96
N ALA A 350 -29.15 -2.92 3.45
CA ALA A 350 -28.60 -3.09 4.79
C ALA A 350 -27.06 -3.21 4.83
N THR A 351 -26.41 -3.67 3.77
CA THR A 351 -24.94 -3.65 3.69
C THR A 351 -24.51 -2.24 3.29
N ALA A 352 -23.76 -1.59 4.19
CA ALA A 352 -23.38 -0.20 4.06
C ALA A 352 -22.66 0.06 2.71
N LEU A 353 -22.78 1.30 2.23
CA LEU A 353 -22.08 1.85 1.06
C LEU A 353 -20.57 2.01 1.33
N ASP A 354 -19.96 1.01 1.97
CA ASP A 354 -18.63 1.05 2.53
C ASP A 354 -17.77 0.06 1.75
N LEU A 355 -16.97 0.57 0.82
CA LEU A 355 -15.92 -0.21 0.17
C LEU A 355 -14.79 -0.50 1.16
N TRP A 356 -14.29 0.53 1.83
CA TRP A 356 -13.24 0.45 2.84
C TRP A 356 -13.55 1.38 4.00
N ARG A 357 -13.74 0.81 5.19
CA ARG A 357 -14.01 1.58 6.40
C ARG A 357 -12.71 1.82 7.15
N ILE A 358 -12.14 3.02 7.05
CA ILE A 358 -10.92 3.37 7.78
C ILE A 358 -11.29 3.69 9.23
N GLU A 359 -11.10 2.71 10.10
CA GLU A 359 -11.43 2.82 11.52
C GLU A 359 -10.28 3.41 12.33
N TYR A 360 -9.03 3.21 11.89
CA TYR A 360 -7.85 3.60 12.64
C TYR A 360 -6.81 4.28 11.76
N THR A 361 -6.15 5.30 12.34
CA THR A 361 -4.94 5.88 11.77
C THR A 361 -3.87 6.13 12.83
N LEU A 362 -2.61 5.79 12.52
CA LEU A 362 -1.44 6.08 13.36
C LEU A 362 -0.44 6.91 12.57
N PRO A 363 0.05 8.05 13.08
CA PRO A 363 1.10 8.80 12.39
C PRO A 363 2.40 7.98 12.33
N LEU A 364 3.10 8.04 11.20
CA LEU A 364 4.41 7.41 11.03
C LEU A 364 5.51 8.46 11.26
N THR A 365 6.33 8.23 12.26
CA THR A 365 7.40 9.12 12.73
C THR A 365 8.77 8.57 12.35
N GLY A 366 9.84 9.33 12.61
CA GLY A 366 11.22 8.86 12.39
C GLY A 366 11.62 7.64 13.23
N VAL A 367 10.86 7.30 14.28
CA VAL A 367 11.12 6.18 15.20
C VAL A 367 10.04 5.09 15.13
N GLY A 368 9.25 5.05 14.05
CA GLY A 368 8.14 4.11 13.88
C GLY A 368 6.77 4.78 14.09
N LEU A 369 5.81 4.03 14.62
CA LEU A 369 4.44 4.48 14.86
C LEU A 369 4.37 5.46 16.04
N GLY A 370 3.67 6.57 15.84
CA GLY A 370 3.28 7.47 16.92
C GLY A 370 2.05 6.97 17.68
N THR A 371 1.61 7.75 18.65
CA THR A 371 0.41 7.45 19.43
C THR A 371 -0.86 7.53 18.58
N ARG A 372 -1.84 6.70 18.93
CA ARG A 372 -3.18 6.72 18.33
C ARG A 372 -3.78 8.12 18.36
N ARG A 373 -4.43 8.49 17.26
CA ARG A 373 -5.35 9.62 17.20
C ARG A 373 -6.72 9.06 16.88
N ASP A 374 -7.73 9.39 17.69
CA ASP A 374 -9.10 8.97 17.40
C ASP A 374 -9.56 9.63 16.11
N VAL A 375 -10.17 8.81 15.25
CA VAL A 375 -10.42 9.12 13.84
C VAL A 375 -11.66 10.02 13.69
N ASP A 376 -12.59 9.97 14.65
CA ASP A 376 -13.89 10.66 14.56
C ASP A 376 -13.84 12.14 14.95
N GLU A 377 -12.83 12.62 15.68
CA GLU A 377 -12.67 14.06 15.99
C GLU A 377 -11.96 14.83 14.84
N THR A 378 -11.73 14.19 13.70
CA THR A 378 -10.70 14.64 12.74
C THR A 378 -11.16 14.84 11.30
N ALA A 379 -12.34 14.40 10.88
CA ALA A 379 -12.75 14.53 9.48
C ALA A 379 -12.91 16.00 9.07
N GLU A 380 -13.76 16.75 9.78
CA GLU A 380 -13.99 18.18 9.55
C GLU A 380 -12.72 18.98 9.80
N ALA A 381 -11.96 18.64 10.85
CA ALA A 381 -10.69 19.30 11.14
C ALA A 381 -9.65 19.07 10.02
N HIS A 382 -9.60 17.86 9.45
CA HIS A 382 -8.73 17.55 8.30
C HIS A 382 -9.18 18.27 7.03
N GLU A 383 -10.49 18.30 6.76
CA GLU A 383 -11.00 19.04 5.59
C GLU A 383 -10.77 20.55 5.75
N LEU A 384 -10.98 21.10 6.94
CA LEU A 384 -10.71 22.50 7.23
C LEU A 384 -9.21 22.83 7.13
N ASP A 385 -8.34 22.01 7.73
CA ASP A 385 -6.88 22.18 7.59
C ASP A 385 -6.48 22.17 6.11
N ARG A 386 -6.95 21.20 5.35
CA ARG A 386 -6.69 21.11 3.92
C ARG A 386 -7.21 22.32 3.15
N LEU A 387 -8.47 22.70 3.34
CA LEU A 387 -9.08 23.85 2.67
C LEU A 387 -8.28 25.13 2.97
N THR A 388 -7.88 25.33 4.23
CA THR A 388 -7.10 26.51 4.62
C THR A 388 -5.68 26.49 4.04
N ARG A 389 -5.04 25.32 3.91
CA ARG A 389 -3.70 25.18 3.31
C ARG A 389 -3.68 25.35 1.78
N ARG A 390 -4.83 25.27 1.11
CA ARG A 390 -4.96 25.50 -0.33
C ARG A 390 -5.08 26.99 -0.71
N LEU A 391 -5.43 27.85 0.24
CA LEU A 391 -5.65 29.26 -0.03
C LEU A 391 -4.30 29.99 -0.10
N PRO A 392 -3.98 30.63 -1.23
CA PRO A 392 -2.76 31.42 -1.33
C PRO A 392 -2.81 32.56 -0.31
N VAL A 393 -1.66 32.86 0.30
CA VAL A 393 -1.56 34.02 1.20
C VAL A 393 -1.73 35.29 0.39
N GLU A 394 -2.87 35.98 0.55
CA GLU A 394 -3.05 37.24 -0.16
C GLU A 394 -2.27 38.38 0.52
N PRO A 395 -1.66 39.29 -0.26
CA PRO A 395 -0.95 40.45 0.29
C PRO A 395 -1.84 41.36 1.15
N SER A 396 -3.15 41.36 0.88
CA SER A 396 -4.19 42.12 1.58
C SER A 396 -4.55 41.54 2.94
N TRP A 397 -4.16 40.30 3.24
CA TRP A 397 -4.47 39.68 4.53
C TRP A 397 -3.74 40.40 5.66
N ASN A 398 -4.42 40.53 6.80
CA ASN A 398 -3.76 41.08 7.98
C ASN A 398 -2.52 40.23 8.34
N ALA A 399 -1.50 40.87 8.91
CA ALA A 399 -0.21 40.23 9.17
C ALA A 399 -0.30 38.95 10.03
N LYS A 400 -1.33 38.82 10.89
CA LYS A 400 -1.57 37.64 11.73
C LYS A 400 -2.10 36.46 10.90
N ALA A 401 -3.07 36.70 10.03
CA ALA A 401 -3.61 35.72 9.08
C ALA A 401 -2.52 35.27 8.09
N GLY A 402 -1.75 36.21 7.54
CA GLY A 402 -0.63 35.90 6.64
C GLY A 402 0.51 35.13 7.31
N ARG A 403 0.79 35.36 8.61
CA ARG A 403 1.73 34.53 9.39
C ARG A 403 1.17 33.14 9.68
N GLY A 404 -0.11 33.05 10.04
CA GLY A 404 -0.80 31.79 10.30
C GLY A 404 -0.78 30.87 9.08
N ALA A 405 -1.13 31.38 7.90
CA ALA A 405 -1.10 30.61 6.66
C ALA A 405 0.31 30.16 6.26
N ARG A 406 1.32 31.06 6.31
CA ARG A 406 2.72 30.69 6.03
C ARG A 406 3.29 29.64 6.99
N SER A 407 2.89 29.68 8.26
CA SER A 407 3.31 28.65 9.24
C SER A 407 2.73 27.26 8.95
N ARG A 408 1.69 27.16 8.12
CA ARG A 408 1.02 25.91 7.69
C ARG A 408 1.43 25.45 6.28
N GLU A 409 1.99 26.35 5.47
CA GLU A 409 2.58 26.02 4.15
C GLU A 409 3.92 25.28 4.30
N ALA A 410 4.68 25.57 5.36
CA ALA A 410 5.92 24.86 5.63
C ALA A 410 5.61 23.36 5.75
N PRO A 411 6.25 22.47 4.95
CA PRO A 411 6.16 21.04 5.21
C PRO A 411 6.55 20.81 6.68
N PRO A 412 5.93 19.85 7.39
CA PRO A 412 6.32 19.55 8.75
C PRO A 412 7.84 19.43 8.75
N ARG A 413 8.52 20.30 9.52
CA ARG A 413 9.99 20.39 9.52
C ARG A 413 10.51 18.96 9.52
N ARG A 414 11.31 18.59 8.51
CA ARG A 414 12.09 17.35 8.57
C ARG A 414 12.75 17.38 9.93
N HIS A 415 12.31 16.52 10.86
CA HIS A 415 12.97 16.40 12.15
C HIS A 415 14.29 15.71 11.84
N GLY A 416 15.24 16.50 11.35
CA GLY A 416 16.65 16.15 11.36
C GLY A 416 17.00 15.78 12.78
N ALA A 417 17.75 14.69 12.91
CA ALA A 417 18.23 14.11 14.14
C ALA A 417 18.66 15.17 15.17
N SER A 418 17.74 15.59 16.03
CA SER A 418 18.09 16.15 17.33
C SER A 418 18.14 14.96 18.28
N ALA A 419 19.31 14.32 18.32
CA ALA A 419 19.68 13.38 19.35
C ALA A 419 19.67 14.07 20.73
N ARG A 420 18.48 14.18 21.32
CA ARG A 420 18.30 14.26 22.77
C ARG A 420 17.11 13.38 23.10
N GLY A 421 17.43 12.15 23.51
CA GLY A 421 16.46 11.14 23.89
C GLY A 421 15.49 11.68 24.93
N LYS A 422 14.22 11.75 24.56
CA LYS A 422 13.14 11.55 25.52
C LYS A 422 12.66 10.11 25.35
N PRO A 423 12.53 9.33 26.44
CA PRO A 423 12.04 7.97 26.35
C PRO A 423 10.66 7.94 25.70
N SER A 424 10.49 6.95 24.82
CA SER A 424 9.23 6.60 24.16
C SER A 424 8.07 6.57 25.15
N LEU A 425 7.07 7.44 24.94
CA LEU A 425 5.81 7.50 25.71
C LEU A 425 4.82 6.38 25.31
N LEU A 426 5.26 5.35 24.57
CA LEU A 426 4.43 4.22 24.17
C LEU A 426 3.85 3.44 25.37
N ALA A 427 4.37 3.61 26.59
CA ALA A 427 3.80 2.99 27.80
C ALA A 427 2.68 3.82 28.48
N ALA A 428 2.61 5.15 28.26
CA ALA A 428 1.71 6.02 29.04
C ALA A 428 0.39 6.36 28.33
N GLY A 429 0.37 6.37 26.99
CA GLY A 429 -0.81 6.78 26.21
C GLY A 429 -1.90 5.72 26.04
N TRP A 430 -1.66 4.49 26.50
CA TRP A 430 -2.55 3.33 26.28
C TRP A 430 -3.46 3.04 27.47
N HIS A 431 -3.28 3.75 28.59
CA HIS A 431 -4.11 3.61 29.78
C HIS A 431 -5.12 4.76 29.86
N ARG A 432 -6.32 4.56 29.31
CA ARG A 432 -7.63 5.08 29.78
C ARG A 432 -8.63 5.07 28.64
N ARG A 433 -9.48 4.04 28.62
CA ARG A 433 -10.93 4.10 28.39
C ARG A 433 -11.41 2.67 28.18
N ASP A 434 -11.58 1.95 29.28
CA ASP A 434 -12.44 0.76 29.40
C ASP A 434 -12.67 0.50 30.89
N ALA A 435 -13.47 1.36 31.49
CA ALA A 435 -14.20 1.15 32.75
C ALA A 435 -14.99 2.44 32.99
N ASP A 436 -16.25 2.45 32.55
CA ASP A 436 -17.38 3.07 33.26
C ASP A 436 -18.62 3.09 32.36
N ARG A 437 -19.41 2.00 32.43
CA ARG A 437 -20.86 2.08 32.44
C ARG A 437 -21.40 1.11 33.50
N PRO A 438 -22.10 1.59 34.53
CA PRO A 438 -22.66 0.76 35.58
C PRO A 438 -24.06 0.25 35.21
N GLY A 439 -24.47 -0.85 35.85
CA GLY A 439 -25.85 -1.17 36.25
C GLY A 439 -26.89 -1.29 35.15
#